data_AF-N9VDP0-F1
#
_entry.id   AF-N9VDP0-F1
#
_cell.length_a   1.000
_cell.length_b   1.000
_cell.length_c   1.000
_cell.angle_alpha   90.00
_cell.angle_beta   90.00
_cell.angle_gamma   90.00
#
_symmetry.space_group_name_H-M   'P 1'
#
loop_
_entity.id
_entity.type
_entity.pdbx_description
1 polymer ?
#
loop_
_entity_poly.entity_id
_entity_poly.type
_entity_poly.pdbx_seq_one_letter_code
_entity_poly.pdbx_strand_id
1 'polypeptide(L)'
;MLTTQQLNLLQRVLPRTRLESLLASVWLQRRMEVALAVSRQDMQRILRLAASEETGSWVEQLGDNINLAERPQLWHWVLYPLHRWWVCHQEPLHSGWTTELAQLQVMRRQLNAQAVFWQTVVDVQSGIESKIVTQLAQLTRREQELLQLQAECEARLHLAWPAWYARQVAEGDPQTLMPVPPELERFWHLLEALPGQAALAQPLHAWLAERGVALAQDSFYWQPQAR
;
A
#
# COMPACT_ATOMS: atom_id res chain seq x y z
N MET A 1 -12.54 -4.16 1.77
CA MET A 1 -12.72 -5.36 0.96
C MET A 1 -14.13 -5.42 0.39
N LEU A 2 -14.25 -5.89 -0.85
CA LEU A 2 -15.54 -6.23 -1.47
C LEU A 2 -15.99 -7.60 -0.97
N THR A 3 -17.24 -7.71 -0.54
CA THR A 3 -17.83 -9.02 -0.24
C THR A 3 -18.18 -9.77 -1.53
N THR A 4 -18.35 -11.10 -1.45
CA THR A 4 -18.82 -11.91 -2.59
C THR A 4 -20.12 -11.38 -3.18
N GLN A 5 -21.04 -10.91 -2.33
CA GLN A 5 -22.31 -10.33 -2.77
C GLN A 5 -22.10 -9.02 -3.54
N GLN A 6 -21.22 -8.14 -3.06
CA GLN A 6 -20.89 -6.89 -3.74
C GLN A 6 -20.19 -7.15 -5.08
N LEU A 7 -19.27 -8.10 -5.14
CA LEU A 7 -18.58 -8.48 -6.38
C LEU A 7 -19.57 -9.03 -7.41
N ASN A 8 -20.48 -9.91 -6.99
CA ASN A 8 -21.53 -10.46 -7.86
C ASN A 8 -22.45 -9.36 -8.41
N LEU A 9 -22.78 -8.34 -7.61
CA LEU A 9 -23.56 -7.20 -8.07
C LEU A 9 -22.78 -6.39 -9.12
N LEU A 10 -21.51 -6.07 -8.85
CA LEU A 10 -20.68 -5.30 -9.79
C LEU A 10 -20.50 -6.05 -11.11
N GLN A 11 -20.29 -7.38 -11.09
CA GLN A 11 -20.18 -8.21 -12.29
C GLN A 11 -21.46 -8.23 -13.14
N ARG A 12 -22.63 -8.06 -12.52
CA ARG A 12 -23.92 -8.03 -13.22
C ARG A 12 -24.23 -6.66 -13.82
N VAL A 13 -23.80 -5.58 -13.15
CA VAL A 13 -24.19 -4.21 -13.51
C VAL A 13 -23.15 -3.52 -14.38
N LEU A 14 -21.86 -3.78 -14.14
CA LEU A 14 -20.78 -3.10 -14.85
C LEU A 14 -20.36 -3.88 -16.10
N PRO A 15 -20.11 -3.19 -17.23
CA PRO A 15 -19.38 -3.77 -18.35
C PRO A 15 -18.02 -4.30 -17.89
N ARG A 16 -17.54 -5.36 -18.54
CA ARG A 16 -16.27 -6.03 -18.20
C ARG A 16 -15.09 -5.06 -18.08
N THR A 17 -14.94 -4.14 -19.03
CA THR A 17 -13.85 -3.14 -19.05
C THR A 17 -13.92 -2.19 -17.85
N ARG A 18 -15.13 -1.76 -17.45
CA ARG A 18 -15.33 -0.92 -16.26
C ARG A 18 -14.98 -1.71 -15.00
N LEU A 19 -15.41 -2.97 -14.89
CA LEU A 19 -15.06 -3.81 -13.75
C LEU A 19 -13.54 -4.02 -13.64
N GLU A 20 -12.87 -4.34 -14.75
CA GLU A 20 -11.41 -4.50 -14.79
C GLU A 20 -10.70 -3.20 -14.37
N SER A 21 -11.16 -2.03 -14.84
CA SER A 21 -10.59 -0.74 -14.43
C SER A 21 -10.78 -0.45 -12.93
N LEU A 22 -11.92 -0.86 -12.34
CA LEU A 22 -12.16 -0.73 -10.89
C LEU A 22 -11.23 -1.64 -10.09
N LEU A 23 -11.07 -2.90 -10.51
CA LEU A 23 -10.21 -3.88 -9.85
C LEU A 23 -8.73 -3.49 -9.93
N ALA A 24 -8.32 -2.80 -11.00
CA ALA A 24 -6.99 -2.24 -11.17
C ALA A 24 -6.81 -0.86 -10.52
N SER A 25 -7.88 -0.23 -10.00
CA SER A 25 -7.80 1.14 -9.48
C SER A 25 -6.97 1.24 -8.20
N VAL A 26 -6.19 2.31 -8.10
CA VAL A 26 -5.40 2.64 -6.90
C VAL A 26 -6.32 2.85 -5.69
N TRP A 27 -7.51 3.42 -5.90
CA TRP A 27 -8.52 3.60 -4.84
C TRP A 27 -8.91 2.27 -4.19
N LEU A 28 -9.26 1.27 -4.99
CA LEU A 28 -9.66 -0.03 -4.45
C LEU A 28 -8.45 -0.77 -3.83
N GLN A 29 -7.28 -0.70 -4.48
CA GLN A 29 -6.04 -1.32 -3.98
C GLN A 29 -5.65 -0.79 -2.59
N ARG A 30 -5.64 0.54 -2.39
CA ARG A 30 -5.37 1.18 -1.07
C ARG A 30 -6.31 0.65 0.01
N ARG A 31 -7.60 0.51 -0.30
CA ARG A 31 -8.60 -0.05 0.64
C ARG A 31 -8.41 -1.54 0.90
N MET A 32 -7.88 -2.29 -0.06
CA MET A 32 -7.57 -3.71 0.14
C MET A 32 -6.38 -3.92 1.06
N GLU A 33 -5.33 -3.10 0.96
CA GLU A 33 -4.15 -3.17 1.83
C GLU A 33 -4.51 -3.06 3.31
N VAL A 34 -5.49 -2.22 3.64
CA VAL A 34 -5.93 -1.96 5.02
C VAL A 34 -7.23 -2.69 5.39
N ALA A 35 -7.64 -3.65 4.56
CA ALA A 35 -8.89 -4.41 4.71
C ALA A 35 -10.18 -3.56 4.87
N LEU A 36 -10.17 -2.28 4.48
CA LEU A 36 -11.30 -1.37 4.67
C LEU A 36 -12.49 -1.76 3.81
N ALA A 37 -13.59 -2.20 4.44
CA ALA A 37 -14.82 -2.62 3.78
C ALA A 37 -15.35 -1.55 2.79
N VAL A 38 -15.83 -1.99 1.63
CA VAL A 38 -16.54 -1.11 0.71
C VAL A 38 -17.95 -0.93 1.27
N SER A 39 -18.29 0.29 1.67
CA SER A 39 -19.59 0.61 2.26
C SER A 39 -20.69 0.66 1.19
N ARG A 40 -21.94 0.75 1.63
CA ARG A 40 -23.07 1.00 0.73
C ARG A 40 -22.93 2.32 -0.03
N GLN A 41 -22.42 3.36 0.62
CA GLN A 41 -22.21 4.67 -0.01
C GLN A 41 -21.13 4.59 -1.10
N ASP A 42 -20.05 3.84 -0.84
CA ASP A 42 -19.00 3.58 -1.82
C ASP A 42 -19.55 2.85 -3.04
N MET A 43 -20.36 1.79 -2.83
CA MET A 43 -21.03 1.07 -3.92
C MET A 43 -21.91 1.99 -4.77
N GLN A 44 -22.69 2.86 -4.14
CA GLN A 44 -23.51 3.84 -4.86
C GLN A 44 -22.67 4.86 -5.64
N ARG A 45 -21.52 5.28 -5.10
CA ARG A 45 -20.58 6.17 -5.80
C ARG A 45 -19.96 5.46 -7.01
N ILE A 46 -19.50 4.22 -6.84
CA ILE A 46 -18.95 3.39 -7.93
C ILE A 46 -19.96 3.27 -9.07
N LEU A 47 -21.19 2.88 -8.77
CA LEU A 47 -22.22 2.68 -9.81
C LEU A 47 -22.58 3.98 -10.53
N ARG A 48 -22.67 5.10 -9.81
CA ARG A 48 -22.94 6.42 -10.42
C ARG A 48 -21.82 6.87 -11.35
N LEU A 49 -20.57 6.76 -10.90
CA LEU A 49 -19.41 7.18 -11.70
C LEU A 49 -19.20 6.25 -12.90
N ALA A 50 -19.37 4.95 -12.74
CA ALA A 50 -19.23 3.99 -13.84
C ALA A 50 -20.32 4.16 -14.92
N ALA A 51 -21.48 4.71 -14.56
CA ALA A 51 -22.55 5.05 -15.48
C ALA A 51 -22.33 6.38 -16.22
N SER A 52 -21.36 7.20 -15.81
CA SER A 52 -21.05 8.44 -16.52
C SER A 52 -20.44 8.17 -17.90
N GLU A 53 -20.87 8.93 -18.90
CA GLU A 53 -20.35 8.87 -20.28
C GLU A 53 -19.08 9.71 -20.46
N GLU A 54 -18.55 10.29 -19.38
CA GLU A 54 -17.36 11.14 -19.46
C GLU A 54 -16.17 10.37 -20.03
N THR A 55 -15.55 10.98 -21.04
CA THR A 55 -14.29 10.55 -21.66
C THR A 55 -13.12 10.80 -20.70
N GLY A 56 -13.03 9.96 -19.67
CA GLY A 56 -11.97 9.98 -18.67
C GLY A 56 -11.94 8.68 -17.88
N SER A 57 -10.85 8.44 -17.16
CA SER A 57 -10.76 7.31 -16.25
C SER A 57 -11.65 7.57 -15.04
N TRP A 58 -12.94 7.20 -15.13
CA TRP A 58 -13.95 7.37 -14.07
C TRP A 58 -13.50 6.91 -12.68
N VAL A 59 -12.55 5.97 -12.61
CA VAL A 59 -11.94 5.50 -11.35
C VAL A 59 -11.06 6.56 -10.67
N GLU A 60 -10.53 7.54 -11.40
CA GLU A 60 -9.81 8.68 -10.85
C GLU A 60 -10.74 9.65 -10.10
N GLN A 61 -12.06 9.55 -10.33
CA GLN A 61 -13.08 10.30 -9.58
C GLN A 61 -13.43 9.66 -8.23
N LEU A 62 -12.85 8.48 -7.92
CA LEU A 62 -13.00 7.81 -6.63
C LEU A 62 -11.98 8.32 -5.62
N GLY A 63 -12.45 8.55 -4.40
CA GLY A 63 -11.65 9.02 -3.27
C GLY A 63 -12.43 8.91 -1.97
N ASP A 64 -11.73 9.01 -0.86
CA ASP A 64 -12.29 8.76 0.47
C ASP A 64 -12.41 10.04 1.31
N ASN A 65 -13.45 10.11 2.14
CA ASN A 65 -13.60 11.16 3.15
C ASN A 65 -12.99 10.67 4.45
N ILE A 66 -11.87 11.27 4.87
CA ILE A 66 -10.99 10.73 5.89
C ILE A 66 -10.95 11.70 7.08
N ASN A 67 -11.42 11.22 8.23
CA ASN A 67 -11.37 11.96 9.49
C ASN A 67 -10.02 11.76 10.17
N LEU A 68 -9.14 12.75 10.09
CA LEU A 68 -7.81 12.70 10.70
C LEU A 68 -7.83 12.81 12.24
N ALA A 69 -8.97 13.14 12.84
CA ALA A 69 -9.14 13.05 14.29
C ALA A 69 -9.24 11.59 14.77
N GLU A 70 -9.63 10.66 13.89
CA GLU A 70 -9.64 9.24 14.18
C GLU A 70 -8.24 8.66 13.98
N ARG A 71 -7.61 8.25 15.09
CA ARG A 71 -6.24 7.75 15.08
C ARG A 71 -6.00 6.64 14.04
N PRO A 72 -6.84 5.59 13.91
CA PRO A 72 -6.64 4.58 12.89
C PRO A 72 -6.65 5.16 11.48
N GLN A 73 -7.54 6.10 11.19
CA GLN A 73 -7.60 6.73 9.86
C GLN A 73 -6.33 7.54 9.55
N LEU A 74 -5.84 8.33 10.51
CA LEU A 74 -4.59 9.07 10.35
C LEU A 74 -3.40 8.14 10.06
N TRP A 75 -3.28 7.04 10.80
CA TRP A 75 -2.20 6.07 10.60
C TRP A 75 -2.26 5.40 9.23
N HIS A 76 -3.43 4.87 8.87
CA HIS A 76 -3.59 4.08 7.65
C HIS A 76 -3.57 4.92 6.37
N TRP A 77 -4.21 6.08 6.39
CA TRP A 77 -4.33 6.91 5.19
C TRP A 77 -3.17 7.88 5.00
N VAL A 78 -2.47 8.24 6.07
CA VAL A 78 -1.43 9.26 6.02
C VAL A 78 -0.10 8.73 6.50
N LEU A 79 0.05 8.29 7.75
CA LEU A 79 1.38 8.05 8.32
C LEU A 79 2.10 6.84 7.73
N TYR A 80 1.46 5.68 7.52
CA TYR A 80 2.12 4.55 6.85
C TYR A 80 2.41 4.83 5.38
N PRO A 81 1.46 5.36 4.57
CA PRO A 81 1.76 5.77 3.20
C PRO A 81 2.88 6.81 3.12
N LEU A 82 2.91 7.78 4.03
CA LEU A 82 3.94 8.82 4.11
C LEU A 82 5.31 8.22 4.45
N HIS A 83 5.38 7.30 5.40
CA HIS A 83 6.62 6.59 5.72
C HIS A 83 7.11 5.77 4.53
N ARG A 84 6.24 5.02 3.84
CA ARG A 84 6.61 4.29 2.61
C ARG A 84 7.16 5.23 1.53
N TRP A 85 6.50 6.37 1.31
CA TRP A 85 7.00 7.40 0.39
C TRP A 85 8.38 7.90 0.81
N TRP A 86 8.56 8.23 2.10
CA TRP A 86 9.82 8.73 2.63
C TRP A 86 10.95 7.69 2.49
N VAL A 87 10.69 6.41 2.78
CA VAL A 87 11.65 5.32 2.56
C VAL A 87 12.08 5.27 1.09
N CYS A 88 11.14 5.32 0.15
CA CYS A 88 11.46 5.32 -1.29
C CYS A 88 12.16 6.61 -1.75
N HIS A 89 11.95 7.72 -1.04
CA HIS A 89 12.68 8.95 -1.29
C HIS A 89 14.15 8.84 -0.86
N GLN A 90 14.42 8.18 0.27
CA GLN A 90 15.77 7.93 0.77
C GLN A 90 16.50 6.81 0.02
N GLU A 91 15.78 5.78 -0.40
CA GLU A 91 16.30 4.62 -1.14
C GLU A 91 15.35 4.23 -2.28
N PRO A 92 15.53 4.80 -3.49
CA PRO A 92 14.65 4.56 -4.64
C PRO A 92 14.51 3.09 -5.05
N LEU A 93 15.52 2.26 -4.75
CA LEU A 93 15.51 0.84 -5.09
C LEU A 93 14.75 -0.04 -4.08
N HIS A 94 14.38 0.49 -2.91
CA HIS A 94 13.77 -0.27 -1.82
C HIS A 94 12.47 -1.00 -2.24
N SER A 95 11.62 -0.33 -3.02
CA SER A 95 10.38 -0.92 -3.55
C SER A 95 10.65 -2.07 -4.52
N GLY A 96 11.69 -1.92 -5.35
CA GLY A 96 12.19 -2.95 -6.25
C GLY A 96 12.66 -4.19 -5.50
N TRP A 97 13.47 -4.02 -4.46
CA TRP A 97 13.95 -5.14 -3.63
C TRP A 97 12.81 -5.88 -2.94
N THR A 98 11.84 -5.15 -2.39
CA THR A 98 10.66 -5.73 -1.73
C THR A 98 9.83 -6.56 -2.70
N THR A 99 9.64 -6.04 -3.91
CA THR A 99 8.92 -6.74 -4.99
C THR A 99 9.68 -7.98 -5.46
N GLU A 100 10.99 -7.86 -5.65
CA GLU A 100 11.86 -8.95 -6.07
C GLU A 100 11.87 -10.08 -5.03
N LEU A 101 12.00 -9.77 -3.73
CA LEU A 101 11.91 -10.76 -2.66
C LEU A 101 10.58 -11.53 -2.67
N ALA A 102 9.45 -10.83 -2.86
CA ALA A 102 8.15 -11.50 -2.97
C ALA A 102 8.09 -12.44 -4.19
N GLN A 103 8.66 -12.04 -5.33
CA GLN A 103 8.74 -12.88 -6.53
C GLN A 103 9.65 -14.09 -6.31
N LEU A 104 10.81 -13.93 -5.67
CA LEU A 104 11.73 -15.02 -5.34
C LEU A 104 11.04 -16.06 -4.44
N GLN A 105 10.23 -15.63 -3.47
CA GLN A 105 9.45 -16.55 -2.63
C GLN A 105 8.42 -17.35 -3.44
N VAL A 106 7.74 -16.73 -4.41
CA VAL A 106 6.81 -17.42 -5.31
C VAL A 106 7.57 -18.43 -6.17
N MET A 107 8.69 -18.05 -6.77
CA MET A 107 9.52 -18.93 -7.59
C MET A 107 10.04 -20.13 -6.78
N ARG A 108 10.48 -19.91 -5.54
CA ARG A 108 10.92 -20.97 -4.62
C ARG A 108 9.79 -21.97 -4.35
N ARG A 109 8.57 -21.51 -4.07
CA ARG A 109 7.40 -22.38 -3.86
C ARG A 109 7.10 -23.20 -5.11
N GLN A 110 7.16 -22.60 -6.29
CA GLN A 110 6.95 -23.29 -7.56
C GLN A 110 8.02 -24.37 -7.81
N LEU A 111 9.30 -24.06 -7.58
CA LEU A 111 10.39 -25.03 -7.72
C LEU A 111 10.28 -26.17 -6.71
N ASN A 112 9.89 -25.90 -5.47
CA ASN A 112 9.65 -26.95 -4.48
C ASN A 112 8.48 -27.86 -4.89
N ALA A 113 7.39 -27.28 -5.41
CA ALA A 113 6.26 -28.06 -5.93
C ALA A 113 6.68 -28.91 -7.15
N GLN A 114 7.51 -28.37 -8.04
CA GLN A 114 8.08 -29.12 -9.16
C GLN A 114 8.99 -30.26 -8.66
N ALA A 115 9.84 -30.01 -7.67
CA ALA A 115 10.71 -31.04 -7.09
C ALA A 115 9.89 -32.21 -6.54
N VAL A 116 8.85 -31.93 -5.76
CA VAL A 116 7.92 -32.95 -5.23
C VAL A 116 7.21 -33.69 -6.37
N PHE A 117 6.73 -32.97 -7.38
CA PHE A 117 6.09 -33.57 -8.54
C PHE A 117 7.03 -34.57 -9.24
N TRP A 118 8.26 -34.16 -9.55
CA TRP A 118 9.20 -35.01 -10.27
C TRP A 118 9.64 -36.24 -9.47
N GLN A 119 9.67 -36.18 -8.14
CA GLN A 119 9.89 -37.37 -7.29
C GLN A 119 8.78 -38.43 -7.42
N THR A 120 7.59 -38.05 -7.87
CA THR A 120 6.44 -38.98 -8.02
C THR A 120 6.29 -39.56 -9.43
N VAL A 121 7.07 -39.08 -10.40
CA VAL A 121 6.99 -39.52 -11.80
C VAL A 121 7.97 -40.67 -12.03
N VAL A 122 7.51 -41.75 -12.68
CA VAL A 122 8.31 -42.99 -12.88
C VAL A 122 9.40 -42.82 -13.94
N ASP A 123 9.17 -42.00 -14.97
CA ASP A 123 10.12 -41.74 -16.08
C ASP A 123 10.57 -40.26 -16.09
N VAL A 124 11.39 -39.88 -15.09
CA VAL A 124 11.94 -38.51 -15.01
C VAL A 124 13.06 -38.33 -16.04
N GLN A 125 13.01 -37.24 -16.82
CA GLN A 125 14.14 -36.87 -17.67
C GLN A 125 15.39 -36.60 -16.82
N SER A 126 16.52 -37.15 -17.23
CA SER A 126 17.78 -36.98 -16.51
C SER A 126 18.16 -35.49 -16.37
N GLY A 127 18.58 -35.12 -15.16
CA GLY A 127 19.09 -33.78 -14.87
C GLY A 127 18.04 -32.72 -14.48
N ILE A 128 16.74 -33.03 -14.45
CA ILE A 128 15.72 -32.09 -13.94
C ILE A 128 16.00 -31.74 -12.47
N GLU A 129 16.26 -32.74 -11.63
CA GLU A 129 16.54 -32.53 -10.20
C GLU A 129 17.76 -31.63 -9.99
N SER A 130 18.84 -31.88 -10.73
CA SER A 130 20.05 -31.05 -10.69
C SER A 130 19.78 -29.60 -11.09
N LYS A 131 18.99 -29.38 -12.16
CA LYS A 131 18.59 -28.02 -12.58
C LYS A 131 17.78 -27.31 -11.50
N ILE A 132 16.82 -27.99 -10.87
CA ILE A 132 16.01 -27.43 -9.78
C ILE A 132 16.90 -27.05 -8.60
N VAL A 133 17.83 -27.92 -8.21
CA VAL A 133 18.80 -27.63 -7.13
C VAL A 133 19.65 -26.40 -7.45
N THR A 134 20.17 -26.29 -8.68
CA THR A 134 20.95 -25.11 -9.10
C THR A 134 20.11 -23.83 -9.06
N GLN A 135 18.87 -23.87 -9.54
CA GLN A 135 17.96 -22.72 -9.50
C GLN A 135 17.63 -22.31 -8.06
N LEU A 136 17.33 -23.27 -7.17
CA LEU A 136 17.08 -22.98 -5.76
C LEU A 136 18.30 -22.34 -5.06
N ALA A 137 19.51 -22.78 -5.41
CA ALA A 137 20.74 -22.16 -4.90
C ALA A 137 20.92 -20.72 -5.39
N GLN A 138 20.65 -20.45 -6.68
CA GLN A 138 20.68 -19.10 -7.24
C GLN A 138 19.66 -18.17 -6.56
N LEU A 139 18.41 -18.63 -6.38
CA LEU A 139 17.38 -17.87 -5.67
C LEU A 139 17.77 -17.58 -4.23
N THR A 140 18.34 -18.56 -3.52
CA THR A 140 18.78 -18.39 -2.13
C THR A 140 19.89 -17.36 -2.02
N ARG A 141 20.87 -17.38 -2.93
CA ARG A 141 21.92 -16.37 -2.97
C ARG A 141 21.35 -14.97 -3.20
N ARG A 142 20.47 -14.82 -4.19
CA ARG A 142 19.86 -13.52 -4.51
C ARG A 142 19.00 -12.98 -3.36
N GLU A 143 18.25 -13.85 -2.70
CA GLU A 143 17.48 -13.50 -1.50
C GLU A 143 18.38 -12.99 -0.37
N GLN A 144 19.51 -13.65 -0.11
CA GLN A 144 20.49 -13.18 0.89
C GLN A 144 21.07 -11.82 0.54
N GLU A 145 21.42 -11.59 -0.73
CA GLU A 145 21.91 -10.29 -1.21
C GLU A 145 20.87 -9.18 -0.99
N LEU A 146 19.60 -9.41 -1.32
CA LEU A 146 18.52 -8.44 -1.12
C LEU A 146 18.23 -8.18 0.36
N LEU A 147 18.23 -9.22 1.20
CA LEU A 147 18.04 -9.07 2.65
C LEU A 147 19.16 -8.26 3.29
N GLN A 148 20.40 -8.43 2.83
CA GLN A 148 21.52 -7.61 3.29
C GLN A 148 21.34 -6.14 2.90
N LEU A 149 20.97 -5.85 1.65
CA LEU A 149 20.70 -4.49 1.20
C LEU A 149 19.56 -3.84 1.98
N GLN A 150 18.49 -4.59 2.28
CA GLN A 150 17.40 -4.11 3.11
C GLN A 150 17.84 -3.82 4.54
N ALA A 151 18.65 -4.69 5.16
CA ALA A 151 19.16 -4.47 6.51
C ALA A 151 20.07 -3.23 6.60
N GLU A 152 20.95 -3.03 5.62
CA GLU A 152 21.81 -1.84 5.53
C GLU A 152 20.97 -0.56 5.32
N CYS A 153 19.94 -0.62 4.48
CA CYS A 153 18.99 0.46 4.29
C CYS A 153 18.25 0.79 5.59
N GLU A 154 17.68 -0.22 6.26
CA GLU A 154 16.94 -0.07 7.51
C GLU A 154 17.81 0.54 8.61
N ALA A 155 19.07 0.13 8.74
CA ALA A 155 20.01 0.74 9.68
C ALA A 155 20.19 2.25 9.45
N ARG A 156 20.26 2.71 8.18
CA ARG A 156 20.33 4.14 7.86
C ARG A 156 19.01 4.85 8.16
N LEU A 157 17.88 4.24 7.86
CA LEU A 157 16.55 4.80 8.14
C LEU A 157 16.29 4.95 9.65
N HIS A 158 16.75 3.99 10.47
CA HIS A 158 16.72 4.06 11.93
C HIS A 158 17.48 5.28 12.47
N LEU A 159 18.62 5.62 11.86
CA LEU A 159 19.38 6.82 12.23
C LEU A 159 18.69 8.11 11.77
N ALA A 160 18.05 8.08 10.60
CA ALA A 160 17.39 9.24 10.01
C ALA A 160 16.04 9.57 10.67
N TRP A 161 15.31 8.57 11.18
CA TRP A 161 14.05 8.79 11.91
C TRP A 161 13.90 7.84 13.13
N PRO A 162 14.70 8.02 14.19
CA PRO A 162 14.73 7.09 15.32
C PRO A 162 13.36 6.88 15.99
N ALA A 163 12.57 7.95 16.09
CA ALA A 163 11.27 7.94 16.73
C ALA A 163 10.25 7.05 16.02
N TRP A 164 10.33 6.89 14.69
CA TRP A 164 9.49 5.96 13.94
C TRP A 164 9.80 4.51 14.29
N TYR A 165 11.09 4.17 14.32
CA TYR A 165 11.58 2.80 14.49
C TYR A 165 11.68 2.35 15.96
N ALA A 166 11.65 3.28 16.92
CA ALA A 166 11.60 2.97 18.35
C ALA A 166 10.21 2.52 18.84
N ARG A 167 9.21 2.48 17.96
CA ARG A 167 7.81 2.25 18.35
C ARG A 167 7.52 0.80 18.68
N GLN A 168 6.88 0.60 19.84
CA GLN A 168 6.38 -0.72 20.26
C GLN A 168 4.89 -0.96 19.92
N VAL A 169 4.12 0.11 19.69
CA VAL A 169 2.68 0.05 19.36
C VAL A 169 2.44 0.56 17.95
N ALA A 170 1.68 -0.21 17.16
CA ALA A 170 1.43 0.04 15.74
C ALA A 170 0.71 1.38 15.44
N GLU A 171 -0.11 1.90 16.37
CA GLU A 171 -0.89 3.14 16.19
C GLU A 171 -0.85 4.03 17.44
N GLY A 172 0.27 4.71 17.66
CA GLY A 172 0.51 5.59 18.80
C GLY A 172 -0.01 7.02 18.61
N ASP A 173 0.27 7.89 19.57
CA ASP A 173 0.14 9.33 19.38
C ASP A 173 1.18 9.80 18.35
N PRO A 174 0.79 10.49 17.26
CA PRO A 174 1.74 11.02 16.28
C PRO A 174 2.83 11.89 16.91
N GLN A 175 2.56 12.56 18.03
CA GLN A 175 3.56 13.39 18.71
C GLN A 175 4.80 12.62 19.17
N THR A 176 4.69 11.31 19.38
CA THR A 176 5.85 10.47 19.73
C THR A 176 6.79 10.21 18.56
N LEU A 177 6.45 10.65 17.35
CA LEU A 177 7.29 10.54 16.15
C LEU A 177 8.29 11.69 16.01
N MET A 178 8.24 12.68 16.89
CA MET A 178 9.19 13.79 16.89
C MET A 178 10.56 13.36 17.48
N PRO A 179 11.68 13.90 16.97
CA PRO A 179 11.77 14.78 15.80
C PRO A 179 11.52 14.01 14.50
N VAL A 180 10.83 14.66 13.54
CA VAL A 180 10.63 14.12 12.20
C VAL A 180 11.73 14.57 11.24
N PRO A 181 11.99 13.80 10.16
CA PRO A 181 12.89 14.21 9.09
C PRO A 181 12.54 15.60 8.53
N PRO A 182 13.55 16.42 8.14
CA PRO A 182 13.34 17.79 7.65
C PRO A 182 12.35 17.88 6.49
N GLU A 183 12.32 16.89 5.59
CA GLU A 183 11.43 16.86 4.43
C GLU A 183 9.96 16.73 4.82
N LEU A 184 9.67 16.28 6.05
CA LEU A 184 8.32 16.09 6.59
C LEU A 184 7.86 17.24 7.50
N GLU A 185 8.72 18.20 7.85
CA GLU A 185 8.40 19.29 8.79
C GLU A 185 7.16 20.09 8.36
N ARG A 186 7.09 20.47 7.08
CA ARG A 186 5.93 21.21 6.55
C ARG A 186 4.63 20.43 6.70
N PHE A 187 4.65 19.13 6.42
CA PHE A 187 3.49 18.27 6.62
C PHE A 187 3.12 18.20 8.10
N TRP A 188 4.10 18.03 8.98
CA TRP A 188 3.88 17.94 10.42
C TRP A 188 3.23 19.19 10.99
N HIS A 189 3.73 20.37 10.63
CA HIS A 189 3.13 21.64 11.05
C HIS A 189 1.68 21.81 10.59
N LEU A 190 1.35 21.38 9.37
CA LEU A 190 -0.03 21.40 8.88
C LEU A 190 -0.92 20.45 9.68
N LEU A 191 -0.42 19.24 9.98
CA LEU A 191 -1.14 18.23 10.74
C LEU A 191 -1.41 18.68 12.18
N GLU A 192 -0.43 19.30 12.85
CA GLU A 192 -0.54 19.79 14.22
C GLU A 192 -1.53 20.94 14.37
N ALA A 193 -1.59 21.82 13.38
CA ALA A 193 -2.48 22.99 13.40
C ALA A 193 -3.91 22.67 12.92
N LEU A 194 -4.11 21.54 12.22
CA LEU A 194 -5.39 21.13 11.66
C LEU A 194 -6.57 21.12 12.65
N PRO A 195 -6.43 20.65 13.92
CA PRO A 195 -7.53 20.64 14.89
C PRO A 195 -8.10 22.04 15.19
N GLY A 196 -7.26 23.08 15.10
CA GLY A 196 -7.65 24.47 15.34
C GLY A 196 -7.94 25.26 14.06
N GLN A 197 -7.58 24.74 12.89
CA GLN A 197 -7.66 25.44 11.61
C GLN A 197 -8.09 24.50 10.48
N ALA A 198 -9.40 24.28 10.35
CA ALA A 198 -9.96 23.37 9.33
C ALA A 198 -9.55 23.72 7.89
N ALA A 199 -9.25 25.00 7.60
CA ALA A 199 -8.75 25.45 6.31
C ALA A 199 -7.41 24.81 5.91
N LEU A 200 -6.65 24.26 6.86
CA LEU A 200 -5.38 23.57 6.60
C LEU A 200 -5.56 22.16 6.01
N ALA A 201 -6.78 21.63 5.96
CA ALA A 201 -7.07 20.34 5.34
C ALA A 201 -6.68 20.31 3.85
N GLN A 202 -6.95 21.40 3.12
CA GLN A 202 -6.65 21.50 1.69
C GLN A 202 -5.14 21.58 1.40
N PRO A 203 -4.33 22.44 2.03
CA PRO A 203 -2.89 22.43 1.81
C PRO A 203 -2.22 21.13 2.31
N LEU A 204 -2.75 20.49 3.36
CA LEU A 204 -2.29 19.17 3.80
C LEU A 204 -2.58 18.11 2.71
N HIS A 205 -3.80 18.11 2.16
CA HIS A 205 -4.17 17.23 1.04
C HIS A 205 -3.26 17.43 -0.16
N ALA A 206 -3.08 18.68 -0.61
CA ALA A 206 -2.26 19.01 -1.76
C ALA A 206 -0.82 18.51 -1.59
N TRP A 207 -0.24 18.71 -0.41
CA TRP A 207 1.12 18.25 -0.11
C TRP A 207 1.26 16.71 -0.23
N LEU A 208 0.25 15.95 0.22
CA LEU A 208 0.22 14.49 0.12
C LEU A 208 -0.06 14.02 -1.32
N ALA A 209 -0.96 14.68 -2.03
CA ALA A 209 -1.35 14.34 -3.39
C ALA A 209 -0.20 14.54 -4.39
N GLU A 210 0.56 15.63 -4.27
CA GLU A 210 1.78 15.90 -5.06
C GLU A 210 2.83 14.78 -4.95
N ARG A 211 2.79 14.01 -3.86
CA ARG A 211 3.73 12.91 -3.55
C ARG A 211 3.15 11.54 -3.84
N GLY A 212 1.93 11.46 -4.39
CA GLY A 212 1.23 10.21 -4.63
C GLY A 212 0.78 9.47 -3.36
N VAL A 213 0.76 10.15 -2.21
CA VAL A 213 0.35 9.57 -0.92
C VAL A 213 -1.18 9.59 -0.77
N ALA A 214 -1.82 10.63 -1.29
CA ALA A 214 -3.28 10.78 -1.35
C ALA A 214 -3.78 10.78 -2.80
N LEU A 215 -5.02 10.35 -3.01
CA LEU A 215 -5.68 10.51 -4.30
C LEU A 215 -6.24 11.93 -4.44
N ALA A 216 -6.37 12.38 -5.69
CA ALA A 216 -6.89 13.71 -6.01
C ALA A 216 -8.28 13.98 -5.40
N GLN A 217 -9.10 12.93 -5.26
CA GLN A 217 -10.47 13.01 -4.75
C GLN A 217 -10.61 12.59 -3.28
N ASP A 218 -9.49 12.31 -2.59
CA ASP A 218 -9.52 12.16 -1.14
C ASP A 218 -9.82 13.51 -0.49
N SER A 219 -10.60 13.49 0.58
CA SER A 219 -10.95 14.68 1.36
C SER A 219 -10.60 14.44 2.82
N PHE A 220 -9.62 15.18 3.33
CA PHE A 220 -9.25 15.15 4.73
C PHE A 220 -10.07 16.16 5.53
N TYR A 221 -10.44 15.81 6.76
CA TYR A 221 -11.06 16.72 7.71
C TYR A 221 -10.71 16.34 9.15
N TRP A 222 -11.01 17.23 10.09
CA TRP A 222 -10.83 16.98 11.52
C TRP A 222 -12.14 17.17 12.26
N GLN A 223 -12.70 16.07 12.76
CA GLN A 223 -13.88 16.10 13.61
C GLN A 223 -13.69 15.14 14.78
N PRO A 224 -13.41 15.63 16.00
CA PRO A 224 -13.28 14.75 17.15
C PRO A 224 -14.61 14.01 17.38
N GLN A 225 -14.54 12.71 17.67
CA GLN A 225 -15.73 11.97 18.06
C GLN A 225 -16.29 12.60 19.34
N ALA A 226 -17.60 12.87 19.36
CA ALA A 226 -18.28 13.30 20.57
C ALA A 226 -18.09 12.19 21.62
N ARG A 227 -17.47 12.54 22.75
CA ARG A 227 -17.36 11.63 23.89
C ARG A 227 -18.71 11.39 24.53
#